data_AF-A0A975L645-F1
#
_entry.id   AF-A0A975L645-F1
#
_cell.length_a   1.000
_cell.length_b   1.000
_cell.length_c   1.000
_cell.angle_alpha   90.00
_cell.angle_beta   90.00
_cell.angle_gamma   90.00
#
_symmetry.space_group_name_H-M   'P 1'
#
loop_
_entity.id
_entity.type
_entity.pdbx_description
1 polymer ?
#
loop_
_entity_poly.entity_id
_entity_poly.type
_entity_poly.pdbx_seq_one_letter_code
_entity_poly.pdbx_strand_id
1 'polypeptide(L)'
;MSVNTSGSGSGTEFDIEAFRRAVENGDTATLVGQFAEDADMETVDRRTPPSAPTVLHGRASIEEQIRQVYSMDLDHEVLECVTDGDRAAYTERCTYPDGLTVRSISMLDLEGGRIVHQSMVQAWDEESPGAVRIGDFDASDERMEFDHGHAESVHLGGQSFNRLTLEPGWRWSEHIGPAAGTDLCMATHSLTLMSGTLRIRTSDGSESELRAGQVAFVPPGHDAWVVGDETVVVVDRTMDA
;
A
#
# COMPACT_ATOMS: atom_id res chain seq x y z
N MET A 1 -56.69 -16.31 9.28
CA MET A 1 -55.68 -17.36 9.54
C MET A 1 -54.40 -16.66 9.92
N SER A 2 -54.07 -16.72 11.21
CA SER A 2 -52.81 -16.22 11.76
C SER A 2 -51.70 -17.19 11.41
N VAL A 3 -50.54 -16.68 10.99
CA VAL A 3 -49.25 -17.30 11.29
C VAL A 3 -48.33 -16.18 11.77
N ASN A 4 -48.19 -16.11 13.09
CA ASN A 4 -47.04 -15.51 13.75
C ASN A 4 -45.83 -16.39 13.44
N THR A 5 -44.75 -15.79 12.97
CA THR A 5 -43.40 -16.32 13.17
C THR A 5 -42.57 -15.25 13.84
N SER A 6 -42.73 -15.17 15.15
CA SER A 6 -41.78 -14.60 16.08
C SER A 6 -40.52 -15.48 16.10
N GLY A 7 -39.46 -15.03 15.45
CA GLY A 7 -38.11 -15.49 15.70
C GLY A 7 -37.45 -14.55 16.71
N SER A 8 -37.51 -14.90 17.99
CA SER A 8 -36.70 -14.22 19.02
C SER A 8 -35.30 -14.82 19.02
N GLY A 9 -34.40 -14.22 18.23
CA GLY A 9 -32.96 -14.38 18.44
C GLY A 9 -32.53 -13.42 19.54
N SER A 10 -32.26 -13.92 20.74
CA SER A 10 -31.72 -13.13 21.86
C SER A 10 -30.20 -12.96 21.75
N GLY A 11 -29.72 -12.59 20.56
CA GLY A 11 -28.37 -12.06 20.37
C GLY A 11 -28.43 -10.55 20.56
N THR A 12 -27.42 -9.95 21.20
CA THR A 12 -27.26 -8.50 21.17
C THR A 12 -27.12 -8.10 19.69
N GLU A 13 -28.00 -7.26 19.20
CA GLU A 13 -27.88 -6.73 17.83
C GLU A 13 -26.70 -5.75 17.77
N PHE A 14 -26.01 -5.68 16.64
CA PHE A 14 -24.90 -4.74 16.47
C PHE A 14 -25.44 -3.30 16.46
N ASP A 15 -25.01 -2.50 17.44
CA ASP A 15 -25.44 -1.10 17.54
C ASP A 15 -24.59 -0.22 16.62
N ILE A 16 -25.02 -0.13 15.35
CA ILE A 16 -24.31 0.63 14.32
C ILE A 16 -24.21 2.13 14.64
N GLU A 17 -25.17 2.68 15.38
CA GLU A 17 -25.15 4.09 15.81
C GLU A 17 -24.14 4.33 16.93
N ALA A 18 -24.02 3.39 17.88
CA ALA A 18 -22.94 3.43 18.86
C ALA A 18 -21.57 3.25 18.20
N PHE A 19 -21.44 2.34 17.24
CA PHE A 19 -20.21 2.16 16.46
C PHE A 19 -19.83 3.45 15.72
N ARG A 20 -20.77 4.04 14.96
CA ARG A 20 -20.58 5.30 14.25
C ARG A 20 -20.09 6.41 15.17
N ARG A 21 -20.77 6.63 16.30
CA ARG A 21 -20.36 7.64 17.29
C ARG A 21 -18.98 7.36 17.86
N ALA A 22 -18.64 6.09 18.09
CA ALA A 22 -17.33 5.74 18.61
C ALA A 22 -16.21 6.03 17.60
N VAL A 23 -16.47 5.82 16.30
CA VAL A 23 -15.55 6.21 15.22
C VAL A 23 -15.35 7.72 15.22
N GLU A 24 -16.43 8.49 15.08
CA GLU A 24 -16.36 9.95 14.92
C GLU A 24 -15.78 10.68 16.15
N ASN A 25 -15.93 10.12 17.36
CA ASN A 25 -15.41 10.73 18.59
C ASN A 25 -14.07 10.16 19.06
N GLY A 26 -13.49 9.18 18.35
CA GLY A 26 -12.27 8.50 18.77
C GLY A 26 -12.37 7.74 20.09
N ASP A 27 -13.55 7.18 20.39
CA ASP A 27 -13.75 6.32 21.56
C ASP A 27 -13.20 4.91 21.28
N THR A 28 -11.86 4.81 21.37
CA THR A 28 -11.13 3.56 21.10
C THR A 28 -11.58 2.40 22.00
N ALA A 29 -12.02 2.68 23.24
CA ALA A 29 -12.48 1.63 24.14
C ALA A 29 -13.81 1.03 23.66
N THR A 30 -14.76 1.87 23.24
CA THR A 30 -16.02 1.41 22.66
C THR A 30 -15.79 0.69 21.33
N LEU A 31 -14.91 1.21 20.45
CA LEU A 31 -14.56 0.57 19.17
C LEU A 31 -13.97 -0.83 19.36
N VAL A 32 -12.90 -0.94 20.16
CA VAL A 32 -12.26 -2.22 20.48
C VAL A 32 -13.25 -3.18 21.13
N GLY A 33 -14.14 -2.64 21.96
CA GLY A 33 -15.20 -3.39 22.60
C GLY A 33 -16.17 -4.06 21.62
N GLN A 34 -16.30 -3.61 20.37
CA GLN A 34 -17.19 -4.21 19.37
C GLN A 34 -16.63 -5.49 18.73
N PHE A 35 -15.31 -5.72 18.79
CA PHE A 35 -14.68 -6.90 18.22
C PHE A 35 -14.81 -8.13 19.15
N ALA A 36 -14.96 -9.31 18.54
CA ALA A 36 -14.77 -10.59 19.23
C ALA A 36 -13.30 -10.77 19.65
N GLU A 37 -13.02 -11.66 20.61
CA GLU A 37 -11.66 -11.87 21.13
C GLU A 37 -10.71 -12.42 20.04
N ASP A 38 -11.23 -13.28 19.18
CA ASP A 38 -10.56 -13.94 18.06
C ASP A 38 -10.85 -13.28 16.70
N ALA A 39 -11.31 -12.03 16.70
CA ALA A 39 -11.63 -11.32 15.46
C ALA A 39 -10.40 -11.07 14.58
N ASP A 40 -10.60 -11.10 13.27
CA ASP A 40 -9.58 -10.74 12.28
C ASP A 40 -9.90 -9.40 11.60
N MET A 41 -8.86 -8.65 11.25
CA MET A 41 -8.97 -7.43 10.44
C MET A 41 -8.01 -7.49 9.26
N GLU A 42 -8.55 -7.41 8.06
CA GLU A 42 -7.82 -7.36 6.80
C GLU A 42 -7.87 -5.94 6.22
N THR A 43 -6.72 -5.41 5.79
CA THR A 43 -6.62 -4.11 5.12
C THR A 43 -5.89 -4.24 3.80
N VAL A 44 -6.50 -3.67 2.75
CA VAL A 44 -5.89 -3.39 1.46
C VAL A 44 -5.77 -1.88 1.29
N ASP A 45 -4.56 -1.40 1.04
CA ASP A 45 -4.28 0.01 0.80
C ASP A 45 -3.11 0.17 -0.18
N ARG A 46 -2.63 1.41 -0.35
CA ARG A 46 -1.51 1.72 -1.25
C ARG A 46 -0.16 1.08 -0.87
N ARG A 47 -0.03 0.52 0.33
CA ARG A 47 1.20 -0.17 0.82
C ARG A 47 1.01 -1.68 0.93
N THR A 48 -0.23 -2.16 0.83
CA THR A 48 -0.61 -3.54 1.14
C THR A 48 -1.58 -4.05 0.07
N PRO A 49 -1.07 -4.64 -1.02
CA PRO A 49 -1.86 -4.93 -2.21
C PRO A 49 -2.80 -6.11 -1.99
N PRO A 50 -3.81 -6.31 -2.88
CA PRO A 50 -4.71 -7.46 -2.80
C PRO A 50 -4.01 -8.84 -2.77
N SER A 51 -2.81 -8.95 -3.33
CA SER A 51 -2.03 -10.19 -3.30
C SER A 51 -1.29 -10.45 -1.98
N ALA A 52 -1.13 -9.42 -1.14
CA ALA A 52 -0.43 -9.47 0.14
C ALA A 52 -0.98 -8.40 1.12
N PRO A 53 -2.27 -8.52 1.54
CA PRO A 53 -2.89 -7.56 2.46
C PRO A 53 -2.27 -7.64 3.86
N THR A 54 -2.41 -6.57 4.64
CA THR A 54 -2.13 -6.65 6.08
C THR A 54 -3.28 -7.36 6.78
N VAL A 55 -2.95 -8.37 7.60
CA VAL A 55 -3.93 -9.12 8.39
C VAL A 55 -3.54 -9.06 9.87
N LEU A 56 -4.44 -8.55 10.70
CA LEU A 56 -4.33 -8.51 12.15
C LEU A 56 -5.21 -9.60 12.74
N HIS A 57 -4.64 -10.39 13.64
CA HIS A 57 -5.31 -11.52 14.27
C HIS A 57 -5.57 -11.27 15.75
N GLY A 58 -6.81 -11.42 16.17
CA GLY A 58 -7.28 -11.24 17.53
C GLY A 58 -7.41 -9.79 17.97
N ARG A 59 -8.31 -9.56 18.93
CA ARG A 59 -8.68 -8.20 19.40
C ARG A 59 -7.51 -7.37 19.91
N ALA A 60 -6.48 -8.01 20.49
CA ALA A 60 -5.32 -7.30 21.02
C ALA A 60 -4.51 -6.59 19.92
N SER A 61 -4.30 -7.24 18.77
CA SER A 61 -3.56 -6.61 17.65
C SER A 61 -4.39 -5.52 16.97
N ILE A 62 -5.70 -5.74 16.85
CA ILE A 62 -6.66 -4.73 16.37
C ILE A 62 -6.67 -3.51 17.30
N GLU A 63 -6.63 -3.71 18.61
CA GLU A 63 -6.59 -2.65 19.61
C GLU A 63 -5.33 -1.79 19.53
N GLU A 64 -4.17 -2.40 19.30
CA GLU A 64 -2.91 -1.68 19.03
C GLU A 64 -3.03 -0.81 17.78
N GLN A 65 -3.56 -1.36 16.69
CA GLN A 65 -3.78 -0.62 15.44
C GLN A 65 -4.76 0.54 15.61
N ILE A 66 -5.92 0.31 16.25
CA ILE A 66 -6.92 1.36 16.50
C ILE A 66 -6.29 2.48 17.33
N ARG A 67 -5.58 2.16 18.41
CA ARG A 67 -4.92 3.18 19.23
C ARG A 67 -3.88 3.97 18.47
N GLN A 68 -3.11 3.32 17.61
CA GLN A 68 -2.13 4.00 16.76
C GLN A 68 -2.84 4.99 15.83
N VAL A 69 -3.93 4.59 15.18
CA VAL A 69 -4.69 5.46 14.26
C VAL A 69 -5.22 6.69 14.98
N TYR A 70 -5.94 6.50 16.09
CA TYR A 70 -6.54 7.60 16.84
C TYR A 70 -5.51 8.45 17.61
N SER A 71 -4.22 8.07 17.62
CA SER A 71 -3.14 8.92 18.16
C SER A 71 -2.65 9.98 17.16
N MET A 72 -3.03 9.90 15.88
CA MET A 72 -2.53 10.75 14.79
C MET A 72 -3.31 12.06 14.58
N ASP A 73 -4.20 12.44 15.51
CA ASP A 73 -5.02 13.67 15.45
C ASP A 73 -5.80 13.83 14.13
N LEU A 74 -6.47 12.75 13.71
CA LEU A 74 -7.28 12.72 12.49
C LEU A 74 -8.72 13.11 12.80
N ASP A 75 -9.35 13.84 11.88
CA ASP A 75 -10.81 13.97 11.85
C ASP A 75 -11.40 12.73 11.19
N HIS A 76 -12.38 12.10 11.84
CA HIS A 76 -13.03 10.87 11.37
C HIS A 76 -14.52 11.13 11.11
N GLU A 77 -14.98 10.92 9.88
CA GLU A 77 -16.36 11.13 9.46
C GLU A 77 -16.93 9.85 8.84
N VAL A 78 -17.98 9.27 9.45
CA VAL A 78 -18.70 8.15 8.85
C VAL A 78 -19.71 8.69 7.83
N LEU A 79 -19.49 8.42 6.56
CA LEU A 79 -20.33 8.91 5.47
C LEU A 79 -21.63 8.13 5.34
N GLU A 80 -21.51 6.80 5.33
CA GLU A 80 -22.61 5.87 5.14
C GLU A 80 -22.41 4.66 6.03
N CYS A 81 -23.48 4.09 6.58
CA CYS A 81 -23.42 2.88 7.38
C CYS A 81 -24.73 2.08 7.25
N VAL A 82 -24.63 0.77 7.09
CA VAL A 82 -25.78 -0.14 6.95
C VAL A 82 -25.54 -1.43 7.73
N THR A 83 -26.63 -2.05 8.18
CA THR A 83 -26.63 -3.38 8.81
C THR A 83 -27.68 -4.25 8.12
N ASP A 84 -27.33 -5.50 7.82
CA ASP A 84 -28.23 -6.52 7.30
C ASP A 84 -27.89 -7.86 7.94
N GLY A 85 -28.69 -8.28 8.93
CA GLY A 85 -28.49 -9.54 9.64
C GLY A 85 -27.13 -9.64 10.35
N ASP A 86 -26.29 -10.56 9.89
CA ASP A 86 -24.95 -10.85 10.38
C ASP A 86 -23.85 -10.05 9.65
N ARG A 87 -24.23 -9.03 8.88
CA ARG A 87 -23.30 -8.15 8.16
C ARG A 87 -23.56 -6.69 8.48
N ALA A 88 -22.49 -5.89 8.52
CA ALA A 88 -22.58 -4.44 8.46
C ALA A 88 -21.55 -3.89 7.47
N ALA A 89 -21.80 -2.68 6.96
CA ALA A 89 -20.85 -1.99 6.09
C ALA A 89 -20.85 -0.51 6.41
N TYR A 90 -19.70 0.14 6.29
CA TYR A 90 -19.60 1.58 6.41
C TYR A 90 -18.55 2.17 5.47
N THR A 91 -18.75 3.43 5.10
CA THR A 91 -17.75 4.26 4.42
C THR A 91 -17.33 5.36 5.38
N GLU A 92 -16.03 5.60 5.47
CA GLU A 92 -15.45 6.63 6.34
C GLU A 92 -14.51 7.53 5.53
N ARG A 93 -14.44 8.80 5.94
CA ARG A 93 -13.42 9.75 5.52
C ARG A 93 -12.57 10.08 6.74
N CYS A 94 -11.26 9.95 6.60
CA CYS A 94 -10.30 10.47 7.57
C CYS A 94 -9.57 11.67 6.95
N THR A 95 -9.42 12.75 7.70
CA THR A 95 -8.66 13.93 7.27
C THR A 95 -7.53 14.23 8.23
N TYR A 96 -6.30 14.26 7.71
CA TYR A 96 -5.10 14.61 8.45
C TYR A 96 -5.03 16.12 8.72
N PRO A 97 -4.25 16.57 9.73
CA PRO A 97 -4.07 17.99 10.03
C PRO A 97 -3.57 18.84 8.86
N ASP A 98 -2.86 18.23 7.90
CA ASP A 98 -2.34 18.88 6.70
C ASP A 98 -3.33 18.88 5.52
N GLY A 99 -4.53 18.34 5.72
CA GLY A 99 -5.60 18.25 4.72
C GLY A 99 -5.54 17.01 3.85
N LEU A 100 -4.55 16.12 4.02
CA LEU A 100 -4.54 14.83 3.32
C LEU A 100 -5.78 14.03 3.72
N THR A 101 -6.51 13.52 2.73
CA THR A 101 -7.72 12.75 2.98
C THR A 101 -7.55 11.28 2.64
N VAL A 102 -8.17 10.41 3.43
CA VAL A 102 -8.31 8.98 3.18
C VAL A 102 -9.79 8.65 3.13
N ARG A 103 -10.21 7.84 2.16
CA ARG A 103 -11.55 7.26 2.12
C ARG A 103 -11.43 5.75 2.30
N SER A 104 -12.13 5.21 3.28
CA SER A 104 -12.20 3.77 3.53
C SER A 104 -13.61 3.24 3.27
N ILE A 105 -13.69 1.98 2.85
CA ILE A 105 -14.92 1.18 2.83
C ILE A 105 -14.62 -0.09 3.60
N SER A 106 -15.47 -0.41 4.57
CA SER A 106 -15.32 -1.56 5.46
C SER A 106 -16.55 -2.45 5.43
N MET A 107 -16.33 -3.76 5.32
CA MET A 107 -17.33 -4.81 5.50
C MET A 107 -17.07 -5.52 6.82
N LEU A 108 -18.12 -5.73 7.61
CA LEU A 108 -18.07 -6.33 8.94
C LEU A 108 -18.91 -7.60 8.96
N ASP A 109 -18.33 -8.67 9.49
CA ASP A 109 -19.00 -9.94 9.74
C ASP A 109 -19.27 -10.05 11.23
N LEU A 110 -20.51 -10.37 11.58
CA LEU A 110 -21.02 -10.26 12.93
C LEU A 110 -21.45 -11.62 13.48
N GLU A 111 -21.02 -11.94 14.69
CA GLU A 111 -21.55 -13.06 15.47
C GLU A 111 -21.97 -12.57 16.85
N GLY A 112 -23.25 -12.77 17.20
CA GLY A 112 -23.80 -12.30 18.47
C GLY A 112 -23.65 -10.78 18.70
N GLY A 113 -23.66 -9.99 17.62
CA GLY A 113 -23.48 -8.53 17.65
C GLY A 113 -22.03 -8.07 17.83
N ARG A 114 -21.06 -8.98 17.71
CA ARG A 114 -19.62 -8.67 17.73
C ARG A 114 -19.02 -8.84 16.35
N ILE A 115 -18.07 -7.98 16.01
CA ILE A 115 -17.29 -8.08 14.78
C ILE A 115 -16.32 -9.25 14.91
N VAL A 116 -16.52 -10.31 14.12
CA VAL A 116 -15.58 -11.45 14.03
C VAL A 116 -14.61 -11.30 12.86
N HIS A 117 -14.98 -10.52 11.84
CA HIS A 117 -14.08 -10.17 10.75
C HIS A 117 -14.39 -8.77 10.21
N GLN A 118 -13.35 -8.00 9.91
CA GLN A 118 -13.44 -6.74 9.17
C GLN A 118 -12.54 -6.80 7.94
N SER A 119 -13.10 -6.53 6.76
CA SER A 119 -12.32 -6.33 5.53
C SER A 119 -12.43 -4.87 5.11
N MET A 120 -11.29 -4.20 4.97
CA MET A 120 -11.19 -2.76 4.70
C MET A 120 -10.36 -2.46 3.45
N VAL A 121 -10.87 -1.57 2.60
CA VAL A 121 -10.11 -0.98 1.49
C VAL A 121 -9.95 0.51 1.72
N GLN A 122 -8.74 1.02 1.58
CA GLN A 122 -8.44 2.45 1.72
C GLN A 122 -7.93 3.05 0.40
N ALA A 123 -8.48 4.22 0.05
CA ALA A 123 -7.97 5.09 -0.98
C ALA A 123 -7.44 6.37 -0.34
N TRP A 124 -6.19 6.72 -0.65
CA TRP A 124 -5.50 7.87 -0.08
C TRP A 124 -5.36 8.97 -1.12
N ASP A 125 -5.43 10.22 -0.69
CA ASP A 125 -4.80 11.30 -1.44
C ASP A 125 -3.28 11.02 -1.49
N GLU A 126 -2.69 11.15 -2.67
CA GLU A 126 -1.29 10.80 -2.87
C GLU A 126 -0.34 11.73 -2.11
N GLU A 127 -0.69 13.02 -2.03
CA GLU A 127 -0.03 14.04 -1.21
C GLU A 127 -1.02 15.14 -0.81
N SER A 128 -0.71 15.83 0.28
CA SER A 128 -1.50 16.93 0.82
C SER A 128 -1.62 18.08 -0.20
N PRO A 129 -2.85 18.55 -0.50
CA PRO A 129 -3.06 19.57 -1.53
C PRO A 129 -2.58 20.93 -1.02
N GLY A 130 -1.41 21.41 -1.45
CA GLY A 130 -0.93 22.71 -0.95
C GLY A 130 0.15 23.46 -1.72
N ALA A 131 1.05 22.80 -2.47
CA ALA A 131 2.10 23.50 -3.21
C ALA A 131 2.74 22.63 -4.30
N VAL A 132 3.39 23.29 -5.27
CA VAL A 132 4.35 22.62 -6.16
C VAL A 132 5.52 22.15 -5.32
N ARG A 133 5.80 20.86 -5.38
CA ARG A 133 6.97 20.24 -4.76
C ARG A 133 7.98 19.85 -5.84
N ILE A 134 9.25 20.04 -5.52
CA ILE A 134 10.37 19.71 -6.41
C ILE A 134 11.24 18.72 -5.66
N GLY A 135 11.47 17.56 -6.29
CA GLY A 135 12.43 16.56 -5.84
C GLY A 135 13.74 16.73 -6.59
N ASP A 136 14.87 16.63 -5.88
CA ASP A 136 16.21 16.69 -6.46
C ASP A 136 16.98 15.43 -6.08
N PHE A 137 17.37 14.63 -7.09
CA PHE A 137 18.15 13.42 -6.87
C PHE A 137 19.54 13.71 -6.30
N ASP A 138 20.13 14.86 -6.64
CA ASP A 138 21.47 15.22 -6.17
C ASP A 138 21.47 15.61 -4.67
N ALA A 139 20.30 15.89 -4.11
CA ALA A 139 20.08 16.18 -2.71
C ALA A 139 19.43 15.03 -1.93
N SER A 140 19.30 13.84 -2.53
CA SER A 140 18.69 12.68 -1.86
C SER A 140 19.60 12.10 -0.77
N ASP A 141 19.03 11.92 0.43
CA ASP A 141 19.67 11.18 1.53
C ASP A 141 19.46 9.65 1.39
N GLU A 142 18.59 9.20 0.47
CA GLU A 142 18.32 7.79 0.18
C GLU A 142 19.16 7.33 -1.02
N ARG A 143 20.43 7.02 -0.73
CA ARG A 143 21.40 6.59 -1.73
C ARG A 143 21.90 5.17 -1.45
N MET A 144 21.80 4.30 -2.44
CA MET A 144 22.29 2.93 -2.41
C MET A 144 23.50 2.79 -3.33
N GLU A 145 24.63 2.41 -2.77
CA GLU A 145 25.86 2.11 -3.51
C GLU A 145 25.94 0.61 -3.81
N PHE A 146 26.42 0.27 -5.00
CA PHE A 146 26.71 -1.10 -5.40
C PHE A 146 27.90 -1.13 -6.35
N ASP A 147 28.44 -2.32 -6.60
CA ASP A 147 29.55 -2.43 -7.53
C ASP A 147 29.09 -2.04 -8.95
N HIS A 148 29.91 -1.26 -9.66
CA HIS A 148 29.58 -0.65 -10.95
C HIS A 148 28.34 0.29 -10.99
N GLY A 149 27.96 0.92 -9.88
CA GLY A 149 26.94 1.98 -9.94
C GLY A 149 26.33 2.40 -8.61
N HIS A 150 25.27 3.21 -8.69
CA HIS A 150 24.50 3.62 -7.54
C HIS A 150 23.05 3.94 -7.93
N ALA A 151 22.18 4.05 -6.92
CA ALA A 151 20.81 4.53 -7.04
C ALA A 151 20.52 5.63 -6.03
N GLU A 152 19.78 6.66 -6.44
CA GLU A 152 19.20 7.67 -5.57
C GLU A 152 17.68 7.65 -5.64
N SER A 153 17.02 7.73 -4.50
CA SER A 153 15.55 7.67 -4.40
C SER A 153 14.97 9.01 -3.98
N VAL A 154 13.87 9.43 -4.59
CA VAL A 154 13.12 10.64 -4.24
C VAL A 154 11.63 10.31 -4.23
N HIS A 155 10.95 10.72 -3.17
CA HIS A 155 9.52 10.51 -2.97
C HIS A 155 8.76 11.80 -3.27
N LEU A 156 7.87 11.75 -4.27
CA LEU A 156 7.11 12.92 -4.73
C LEU A 156 5.76 12.50 -5.34
N GLY A 157 4.70 13.24 -5.05
CA GLY A 157 3.36 12.98 -5.57
C GLY A 157 2.86 11.55 -5.30
N GLY A 158 3.16 11.01 -4.11
CA GLY A 158 2.81 9.64 -3.70
C GLY A 158 3.57 8.54 -4.47
N GLN A 159 4.64 8.89 -5.16
CA GLN A 159 5.42 7.98 -5.99
C GLN A 159 6.89 7.97 -5.58
N SER A 160 7.49 6.80 -5.70
CA SER A 160 8.93 6.59 -5.57
C SER A 160 9.57 6.74 -6.96
N PHE A 161 10.45 7.72 -7.09
CA PHE A 161 11.30 7.89 -8.27
C PHE A 161 12.73 7.52 -7.91
N ASN A 162 13.34 6.65 -8.72
CA ASN A 162 14.71 6.20 -8.55
C ASN A 162 15.54 6.64 -9.75
N ARG A 163 16.68 7.28 -9.53
CA ARG A 163 17.71 7.48 -10.55
C ARG A 163 18.79 6.45 -10.33
N LEU A 164 19.06 5.61 -11.32
CA LEU A 164 20.16 4.67 -11.29
C LEU A 164 21.23 5.12 -12.27
N THR A 165 22.47 5.18 -11.79
CA THR A 165 23.67 5.42 -12.59
C THR A 165 24.46 4.13 -12.65
N LEU A 166 24.56 3.54 -13.84
CA LEU A 166 25.11 2.21 -14.08
C LEU A 166 26.32 2.32 -15.01
N GLU A 167 27.47 1.91 -14.51
CA GLU A 167 28.75 2.00 -15.23
C GLU A 167 28.89 0.87 -16.26
N PRO A 168 29.75 1.04 -17.28
CA PRO A 168 30.12 -0.04 -18.18
C PRO A 168 30.56 -1.31 -17.42
N GLY A 169 30.04 -2.46 -17.84
CA GLY A 169 30.23 -3.74 -17.15
C GLY A 169 29.16 -4.06 -16.12
N TRP A 170 28.31 -3.11 -15.71
CA TRP A 170 27.23 -3.38 -14.77
C TRP A 170 26.22 -4.38 -15.35
N ARG A 171 25.81 -5.31 -14.49
CA ARG A 171 24.78 -6.32 -14.72
C ARG A 171 24.03 -6.64 -13.43
N TRP A 172 22.70 -6.61 -13.47
CA TRP A 172 21.85 -6.81 -12.29
C TRP A 172 22.18 -8.11 -11.54
N SER A 173 22.21 -9.26 -12.23
CA SER A 173 22.46 -10.58 -11.61
C SER A 173 23.83 -10.72 -10.96
N GLU A 174 24.83 -9.94 -11.39
CA GLU A 174 26.18 -9.98 -10.84
C GLU A 174 26.37 -8.98 -9.69
N HIS A 175 25.79 -7.79 -9.81
CA HIS A 175 26.10 -6.67 -8.92
C HIS A 175 25.02 -6.40 -7.86
N ILE A 176 23.76 -6.81 -8.12
CA ILE A 176 22.62 -6.64 -7.21
C ILE A 176 22.10 -8.00 -6.72
N GLY A 177 22.01 -8.99 -7.62
CA GLY A 177 21.49 -10.33 -7.34
C GLY A 177 21.99 -10.97 -6.04
N PRO A 178 23.32 -10.94 -5.73
CA PRO A 178 23.84 -11.51 -4.48
C PRO A 178 23.25 -10.87 -3.21
N ALA A 179 23.01 -9.56 -3.21
CA ALA A 179 22.39 -8.85 -2.09
C ALA A 179 20.88 -9.06 -2.05
N ALA A 180 20.23 -9.13 -3.22
CA ALA A 180 18.79 -9.39 -3.35
C ALA A 180 18.40 -10.86 -3.09
N GLY A 181 19.36 -11.78 -3.02
CA GLY A 181 19.13 -13.21 -2.80
C GLY A 181 18.35 -13.91 -3.91
N THR A 182 18.35 -13.34 -5.12
CA THR A 182 17.58 -13.81 -6.28
C THR A 182 18.42 -13.77 -7.56
N ASP A 183 18.21 -14.71 -8.47
CA ASP A 183 18.96 -14.81 -9.74
C ASP A 183 18.48 -13.79 -10.79
N LEU A 184 17.25 -13.30 -10.65
CA LEU A 184 16.61 -12.31 -11.52
C LEU A 184 15.92 -11.24 -10.67
N CYS A 185 15.82 -10.04 -11.22
CA CYS A 185 15.08 -8.96 -10.60
C CYS A 185 13.59 -9.31 -10.57
N MET A 186 12.99 -9.25 -9.37
CA MET A 186 11.57 -9.51 -9.14
C MET A 186 10.74 -8.23 -8.99
N ALA A 187 11.37 -7.07 -9.09
CA ALA A 187 10.67 -5.79 -9.11
C ALA A 187 9.99 -5.57 -10.47
N THR A 188 8.91 -4.79 -10.46
CA THR A 188 8.30 -4.25 -11.67
C THR A 188 8.85 -2.84 -11.90
N HIS A 189 9.35 -2.57 -13.10
CA HIS A 189 9.93 -1.28 -13.43
C HIS A 189 9.15 -0.52 -14.49
N SER A 190 9.10 0.80 -14.34
CA SER A 190 8.65 1.73 -15.37
C SER A 190 9.80 2.69 -15.69
N LEU A 191 10.65 2.24 -16.60
CA LEU A 191 11.94 2.85 -16.90
C LEU A 191 11.80 3.97 -17.93
N THR A 192 12.53 5.06 -17.72
CA THR A 192 12.85 6.07 -18.73
C THR A 192 14.36 6.17 -18.84
N LEU A 193 14.93 5.78 -19.97
CA LEU A 193 16.38 5.78 -20.16
C LEU A 193 16.87 7.17 -20.58
N MET A 194 17.78 7.76 -19.82
CA MET A 194 18.31 9.10 -20.05
C MET A 194 19.60 9.08 -20.89
N SER A 195 20.48 8.09 -20.68
CA SER A 195 21.74 7.93 -21.42
C SER A 195 22.12 6.46 -21.59
N GLY A 196 23.07 6.19 -22.49
CA GLY A 196 23.58 4.84 -22.74
C GLY A 196 22.59 3.90 -23.41
N THR A 197 22.89 2.60 -23.32
CA THR A 197 22.04 1.51 -23.81
C THR A 197 21.96 0.42 -22.74
N LEU A 198 20.74 0.04 -22.37
CA LEU A 198 20.48 -1.02 -21.40
C LEU A 198 19.86 -2.21 -22.13
N ARG A 199 20.46 -3.40 -22.02
CA ARG A 199 19.84 -4.63 -22.48
C ARG A 199 19.09 -5.29 -21.33
N ILE A 200 17.89 -5.77 -21.63
CA ILE A 200 17.01 -6.45 -20.70
C ILE A 200 16.74 -7.85 -21.26
N ARG A 201 16.81 -8.86 -20.41
CA ARG A 201 16.46 -10.25 -20.73
C ARG A 201 15.43 -10.77 -19.75
N THR A 202 14.25 -11.12 -20.22
CA THR A 202 13.20 -11.73 -19.41
C THR A 202 13.45 -13.23 -19.20
N SER A 203 12.78 -13.81 -18.21
CA SER A 203 12.91 -15.23 -17.83
C SER A 203 12.54 -16.23 -18.94
N ASP A 204 11.74 -15.81 -19.92
CA ASP A 204 11.44 -16.60 -21.14
C ASP A 204 12.59 -16.57 -22.18
N GLY A 205 13.65 -15.82 -21.92
CA GLY A 205 14.81 -15.65 -22.79
C GLY A 205 14.66 -14.53 -23.82
N SER A 206 13.53 -13.82 -23.87
CA SER A 206 13.35 -12.68 -24.76
C SER A 206 14.28 -11.53 -24.36
N GLU A 207 14.94 -10.92 -25.35
CA GLU A 207 15.86 -9.80 -25.14
C GLU A 207 15.35 -8.53 -25.82
N SER A 208 15.58 -7.39 -25.17
CA SER A 208 15.27 -6.06 -25.71
C SER A 208 16.38 -5.09 -25.34
N GLU A 209 16.66 -4.13 -26.22
CA GLU A 209 17.58 -3.03 -25.93
C GLU A 209 16.80 -1.73 -25.80
N LEU A 210 16.96 -1.09 -24.65
CA LEU A 210 16.49 0.25 -24.38
C LEU A 210 17.62 1.25 -24.67
N ARG A 211 17.31 2.33 -25.37
CA ARG A 211 18.22 3.44 -25.69
C ARG A 211 17.71 4.75 -25.09
N ALA A 212 18.61 5.72 -24.95
CA ALA A 212 18.29 7.06 -24.44
C ALA A 212 17.04 7.66 -25.12
N GLY A 213 16.14 8.23 -24.32
CA GLY A 213 14.85 8.80 -24.73
C GLY A 213 13.70 7.79 -24.85
N GLN A 214 13.95 6.50 -24.61
CA GLN A 214 12.90 5.48 -24.64
C GLN A 214 12.37 5.16 -23.23
N VAL A 215 11.12 4.69 -23.20
CA VAL A 215 10.44 4.20 -21.99
C VAL A 215 10.14 2.72 -22.12
N ALA A 216 10.18 1.98 -21.01
CA ALA A 216 9.85 0.56 -20.97
C ALA A 216 9.12 0.18 -19.68
N PHE A 217 8.15 -0.72 -19.81
CA PHE A 217 7.62 -1.48 -18.68
C PHE A 217 8.31 -2.83 -18.63
N VAL A 218 8.92 -3.17 -17.51
CA VAL A 218 9.66 -4.42 -17.33
C VAL A 218 9.02 -5.24 -16.21
N PRO A 219 8.42 -6.40 -16.52
CA PRO A 219 7.77 -7.22 -15.51
C PRO A 219 8.79 -7.96 -14.64
N PRO A 220 8.38 -8.49 -13.47
CA PRO A 220 9.23 -9.35 -12.64
C PRO A 220 9.82 -10.54 -13.40
N GLY A 221 11.02 -10.96 -13.00
CA GLY A 221 11.75 -12.07 -13.61
C GLY A 221 12.55 -11.64 -14.83
N HIS A 222 13.47 -10.70 -14.66
CA HIS A 222 14.38 -10.23 -15.70
C HIS A 222 15.80 -9.95 -15.17
N ASP A 223 16.76 -9.94 -16.08
CA ASP A 223 18.13 -9.48 -15.88
C ASP A 223 18.36 -8.26 -16.77
N ALA A 224 19.26 -7.36 -16.37
CA ALA A 224 19.59 -6.17 -17.15
C ALA A 224 21.08 -5.85 -17.08
N TRP A 225 21.64 -5.32 -18.15
CA TRP A 225 23.05 -4.93 -18.20
C TRP A 225 23.33 -3.78 -19.15
N VAL A 226 24.40 -3.04 -18.85
CA VAL A 226 24.90 -1.95 -19.69
C VAL A 226 25.54 -2.52 -20.96
N VAL A 227 25.18 -1.95 -22.11
CA VAL A 227 25.78 -2.29 -23.41
C VAL A 227 26.73 -1.18 -23.85
N GLY A 228 27.99 -1.55 -24.08
CA GLY A 228 29.03 -0.64 -24.54
C GLY A 228 29.73 0.09 -23.40
N ASP A 229 30.38 1.21 -23.75
CA ASP A 229 31.27 1.95 -22.85
C ASP A 229 30.63 3.25 -22.30
N GLU A 230 29.36 3.50 -22.61
CA GLU A 230 28.63 4.68 -22.12
C GLU A 230 27.85 4.34 -20.84
N THR A 231 28.05 5.14 -19.79
CA THR A 231 27.26 5.05 -18.55
C THR A 231 25.77 5.20 -18.83
N VAL A 232 24.99 4.26 -18.31
CA VAL A 232 23.53 4.33 -18.35
C VAL A 232 23.04 5.13 -17.16
N VAL A 233 22.21 6.14 -17.44
CA VAL A 233 21.36 6.79 -16.45
C VAL A 233 19.92 6.42 -16.77
N VAL A 234 19.21 5.84 -15.80
CA VAL A 234 17.80 5.46 -15.95
C VAL A 234 17.00 6.04 -14.78
N VAL A 235 15.85 6.62 -15.10
CA VAL A 235 14.84 6.97 -14.09
C VAL A 235 13.81 5.85 -14.07
N ASP A 236 13.69 5.18 -12.93
CA ASP A 236 12.66 4.18 -12.67
C ASP A 236 11.60 4.78 -11.77
N ARG A 237 10.35 4.74 -12.22
CA ARG A 237 9.21 4.94 -11.32
C ARG A 237 8.82 3.58 -10.79
N THR A 238 9.21 3.31 -9.56
CA THR A 238 8.75 2.12 -8.85
C THR A 238 7.36 2.44 -8.31
N MET A 239 6.38 1.64 -8.73
CA MET A 239 5.13 1.56 -7.97
C MET A 239 5.44 0.62 -6.82
N ASP A 240 5.50 1.14 -5.60
CA ASP A 240 5.47 0.27 -4.43
C ASP A 240 4.22 -0.60 -4.58
N ALA A 241 4.46 -1.91 -4.72
CA ALA A 241 3.40 -2.91 -4.81
C ALA A 241 2.91 -3.21 -3.40
#